data_AF-A0A5E4JMB8-F1
#
_entry.id   AF-A0A5E4JMB8-F1
#
_cell.length_a   1.000
_cell.length_b   1.000
_cell.length_c   1.000
_cell.angle_alpha   90.00
_cell.angle_beta   90.00
_cell.angle_gamma   90.00
#
_symmetry.space_group_name_H-M   'P 1'
#
loop_
_entity.id
_entity.type
_entity.pdbx_description
1 polymer ?
#
loop_
_entity_poly.entity_id
_entity_poly.type
_entity_poly.pdbx_seq_one_letter_code
_entity_poly.pdbx_strand_id
1 'polypeptide(L)'
;MRLNILIGGRAGQGINKVSQIVSRVLNKRGYYTFNYRDYPSLIRGGHNFNILSISDKKIGSHESKLDFIIALDEKTVELHKKELKKEGVVIGCNEFCDIGRNANIAQAGALIKILGIENSALIDEIKKEFGENKEAFDAAEKGYKSKKSIFNLPKLKNQITIISGSQAISQGAINSGINLYIAYPMTPATAVMHELAAKETENGHIVFEAENEISVANAGLGASFAGAKVMVGTSGGGYDLMTEALSFQGMAEIPLVVYLASRPGPGTGIPTYSLQDDLDIALRGGHGEFPRIVIAPGDPIECIEKTNEAFYLSEKFNVLSIILSDKHLAESEFSTDGKLNKILDVKVKRKVPGEGIIKATSYEHDKFGNTTESPGIAKIAADNRLKKYEEIKKECKKMEMIKIFGNPKAKNLIIGWGSTKTVILDALDSIDSSIENQSKGKWKFLQVLYMKPLSDEIKKEIEKANKVILVEQNVTGQLGRLIREKTGIAIKNRILKYDGKPFTSDELKEEILDIK
;
A
#
# COMPACT_ATOMS: atom_id res chain seq x y z
N MET A 1 6.73 13.81 20.13
CA MET A 1 7.79 12.82 20.44
C MET A 1 7.77 11.76 19.37
N ARG A 2 8.93 11.36 18.81
CA ARG A 2 9.04 10.23 17.86
C ARG A 2 10.17 9.29 18.27
N LEU A 3 9.90 7.99 18.28
CA LEU A 3 10.87 6.94 18.64
C LEU A 3 10.88 5.86 17.55
N ASN A 4 12.06 5.36 17.18
CA ASN A 4 12.22 4.23 16.26
C ASN A 4 12.85 3.04 16.97
N ILE A 5 12.15 1.91 16.99
CA ILE A 5 12.56 0.68 17.66
C ILE A 5 12.78 -0.39 16.60
N LEU A 6 14.01 -0.87 16.49
CA LEU A 6 14.30 -2.05 15.68
C LEU A 6 14.11 -3.31 16.52
N ILE A 7 13.35 -4.27 16.00
CA ILE A 7 13.22 -5.61 16.57
C ILE A 7 13.75 -6.57 15.52
N GLY A 8 14.86 -7.26 15.81
CA GLY A 8 15.55 -8.08 14.82
C GLY A 8 15.94 -9.46 15.33
N GLY A 9 16.14 -10.38 14.39
CA GLY A 9 16.63 -11.73 14.66
C GLY A 9 16.46 -12.66 13.47
N ARG A 10 16.55 -13.97 13.74
CA ARG A 10 16.35 -15.02 12.75
C ARG A 10 14.88 -15.21 12.40
N ALA A 11 14.61 -15.55 11.14
CA ALA A 11 13.28 -15.96 10.72
C ALA A 11 12.71 -17.07 11.63
N GLY A 12 11.48 -16.88 12.10
CA GLY A 12 10.79 -17.80 13.02
C GLY A 12 10.85 -17.42 14.50
N GLN A 13 11.65 -16.43 14.92
CA GLN A 13 11.72 -15.99 16.32
C GLN A 13 10.56 -15.07 16.77
N GLY A 14 9.50 -14.92 15.95
CA GLY A 14 8.31 -14.14 16.31
C GLY A 14 8.48 -12.62 16.30
N ILE A 15 9.47 -12.09 15.58
CA ILE A 15 9.76 -10.64 15.44
C ILE A 15 8.50 -9.84 15.09
N ASN A 16 7.82 -10.23 14.01
CA ASN A 16 6.62 -9.53 13.55
C ASN A 16 5.50 -9.56 14.60
N LYS A 17 5.34 -10.70 15.28
CA LYS A 17 4.30 -10.89 16.29
C LYS A 17 4.50 -9.98 17.51
N VAL A 18 5.75 -9.86 17.97
CA VAL A 18 6.08 -8.94 19.06
C VAL A 18 5.87 -7.49 18.65
N SER A 19 6.30 -7.10 17.45
CA SER A 19 6.06 -5.74 16.94
C SER A 19 4.56 -5.40 16.90
N GLN A 20 3.73 -6.33 16.43
CA GLN A 20 2.27 -6.19 16.39
C GLN A 20 1.65 -6.03 17.80
N ILE A 21 2.04 -6.89 18.76
CA ILE A 21 1.54 -6.82 20.13
C ILE A 21 1.88 -5.47 20.76
N VAL A 22 3.14 -5.04 20.66
CA VAL A 22 3.59 -3.75 21.19
C VAL A 22 2.85 -2.59 20.51
N SER A 23 2.66 -2.64 19.20
CA SER A 23 1.90 -1.63 18.46
C SER A 23 0.47 -1.51 18.97
N ARG A 24 -0.23 -2.64 19.22
CA ARG A 24 -1.61 -2.62 19.77
C ARG A 24 -1.66 -2.04 21.18
N VAL A 25 -0.67 -2.32 22.03
CA VAL A 25 -0.56 -1.69 23.37
C VAL A 25 -0.47 -0.17 23.24
N LEU A 26 0.36 0.33 22.33
CA LEU A 26 0.57 1.76 22.12
C LEU A 26 -0.65 2.45 21.52
N ASN A 27 -1.29 1.85 20.51
CA ASN A 27 -2.47 2.41 19.86
C ASN A 27 -3.67 2.51 20.82
N LYS A 28 -3.86 1.52 21.71
CA LYS A 28 -4.87 1.61 22.80
C LYS A 28 -4.60 2.73 23.79
N ARG A 29 -3.35 3.18 23.90
CA ARG A 29 -2.96 4.35 24.69
C ARG A 29 -3.00 5.65 23.87
N GLY A 30 -3.47 5.60 22.62
CA GLY A 30 -3.66 6.75 21.75
C GLY A 30 -2.39 7.24 21.04
N TYR A 31 -1.32 6.44 21.00
CA TYR A 31 -0.12 6.74 20.21
C TYR A 31 -0.27 6.21 18.79
N TYR A 32 0.27 6.95 17.82
CA TYR A 32 0.41 6.50 16.45
C TYR A 32 1.63 5.60 16.33
N THR A 33 1.48 4.55 15.56
CA THR A 33 2.53 3.60 15.21
C THR A 33 2.64 3.41 13.71
N PHE A 34 3.84 3.11 13.25
CA PHE A 34 4.12 2.64 11.91
C PHE A 34 5.09 1.46 12.02
N ASN A 35 4.76 0.33 11.41
CA ASN A 35 5.54 -0.91 11.52
C ASN A 35 6.00 -1.33 10.13
N TYR A 36 7.28 -1.08 9.84
CA TYR A 36 7.94 -1.54 8.62
C TYR A 36 8.53 -2.94 8.85
N ARG A 37 8.40 -3.81 7.84
CA ARG A 37 8.90 -5.19 7.89
C ARG A 37 9.93 -5.46 6.79
N ASP A 38 11.08 -5.95 7.21
CA ASP A 38 12.21 -6.31 6.36
C ASP A 38 12.57 -7.79 6.49
N TYR A 39 12.65 -8.49 5.36
CA TYR A 39 13.01 -9.90 5.32
C TYR A 39 13.57 -10.27 3.96
N PRO A 40 14.57 -11.18 3.90
CA PRO A 40 15.04 -11.75 2.64
C PRO A 40 14.02 -12.76 2.09
N SER A 41 14.17 -13.12 0.82
CA SER A 41 13.41 -14.20 0.18
C SER A 41 13.87 -15.59 0.65
N LEU A 42 13.85 -15.84 1.95
CA LEU A 42 14.25 -17.09 2.61
C LEU A 42 13.17 -17.53 3.62
N ILE A 43 12.75 -18.80 3.54
CA ILE A 43 11.72 -19.36 4.44
C ILE A 43 12.28 -19.60 5.85
N ARG A 44 13.53 -20.08 5.95
CA ARG A 44 14.23 -20.32 7.22
C ARG A 44 15.63 -19.74 7.17
N GLY A 45 16.08 -19.21 8.30
CA GLY A 45 17.36 -18.49 8.39
C GLY A 45 17.26 -17.06 7.89
N GLY A 46 18.42 -16.44 7.64
CA GLY A 46 18.49 -15.01 7.33
C GLY A 46 18.30 -14.12 8.57
N HIS A 47 18.45 -12.82 8.34
CA HIS A 47 18.19 -11.76 9.31
C HIS A 47 16.90 -11.05 8.90
N ASN A 48 15.92 -11.05 9.79
CA ASN A 48 14.67 -10.33 9.63
C ASN A 48 14.61 -9.23 10.68
N PHE A 49 13.97 -8.12 10.35
CA PHE A 49 13.70 -7.11 11.35
C PHE A 49 12.41 -6.36 11.05
N ASN A 50 11.85 -5.80 12.10
CA ASN A 50 10.81 -4.79 12.02
C ASN A 50 11.35 -3.48 12.56
N ILE A 51 10.94 -2.36 11.97
CA ILE A 51 11.11 -1.02 12.57
C ILE A 51 9.73 -0.55 13.01
N LEU A 52 9.54 -0.47 14.31
CA LEU A 52 8.37 0.11 14.95
C LEU A 52 8.65 1.57 15.29
N SER A 53 8.05 2.48 14.54
CA SER A 53 8.04 3.90 14.83
C SER A 53 6.82 4.25 15.69
N ILE A 54 7.03 5.08 16.71
CA ILE A 54 5.99 5.52 17.66
C ILE A 54 5.96 7.04 17.69
N SER A 55 4.79 7.64 17.69
CA SER A 55 4.62 9.08 17.82
C SER A 55 3.34 9.48 18.56
N ASP A 56 3.37 10.64 19.22
CA ASP A 56 2.19 11.32 19.76
C ASP A 56 1.38 12.08 18.69
N LYS A 57 1.96 12.23 17.50
CA LYS A 57 1.34 12.75 16.28
C LYS A 57 1.25 11.67 15.21
N LYS A 58 0.42 11.89 14.19
CA LYS A 58 0.29 10.96 13.07
C LYS A 58 1.64 10.78 12.37
N ILE A 59 1.96 9.54 12.03
CA ILE A 59 3.16 9.15 11.27
C ILE A 59 2.77 8.04 10.31
N GLY A 60 3.49 7.91 9.21
CA GLY A 60 3.31 6.79 8.28
C GLY A 60 4.61 6.30 7.64
N SER A 61 5.75 6.63 8.23
CA SER A 61 7.09 6.20 7.83
C SER A 61 7.99 5.99 9.06
N HIS A 62 9.24 5.59 8.81
CA HIS A 62 10.29 5.51 9.81
C HIS A 62 11.47 6.44 9.49
N GLU A 63 12.34 6.66 10.47
CA GLU A 63 13.61 7.38 10.29
C GLU A 63 14.78 6.37 10.19
N SER A 64 15.94 6.84 9.70
CA SER A 64 17.15 6.02 9.57
C SER A 64 17.81 5.72 10.93
N LYS A 65 17.63 6.63 11.91
CA LYS A 65 18.24 6.52 13.24
C LYS A 65 17.33 5.84 14.26
N LEU A 66 17.92 4.90 15.01
CA LEU A 66 17.22 4.07 15.99
C LEU A 66 17.40 4.62 17.41
N ASP A 67 16.30 4.64 18.17
CA ASP A 67 16.31 4.90 19.61
C ASP A 67 16.54 3.62 20.40
N PHE A 68 16.07 2.48 19.86
CA PHE A 68 16.17 1.17 20.49
C PHE A 68 16.53 0.08 19.50
N ILE A 69 17.33 -0.87 19.96
CA ILE A 69 17.52 -2.17 19.30
C ILE A 69 17.10 -3.27 20.27
N ILE A 70 16.13 -4.08 19.85
CA ILE A 70 15.71 -5.31 20.49
C ILE A 70 16.25 -6.45 19.65
N ALA A 71 17.28 -7.13 20.17
CA ALA A 71 18.04 -8.12 19.45
C ALA A 71 17.72 -9.53 19.95
N LEU A 72 17.15 -10.37 19.08
CA LEU A 72 16.91 -11.80 19.37
C LEU A 72 18.12 -12.68 19.01
N ASP A 73 19.12 -12.10 18.35
CA ASP A 73 20.44 -12.67 18.10
C ASP A 73 21.53 -11.58 18.11
N GLU A 74 22.80 -11.99 18.19
CA GLU A 74 23.93 -11.04 18.21
C GLU A 74 24.08 -10.30 16.88
N LYS A 75 23.76 -10.98 15.76
CA LYS A 75 23.81 -10.45 14.40
C LYS A 75 22.96 -9.19 14.24
N THR A 76 21.81 -9.11 14.90
CA THR A 76 20.97 -7.91 14.91
C THR A 76 21.73 -6.69 15.42
N VAL A 77 22.48 -6.83 16.51
CA VAL A 77 23.28 -5.73 17.06
C VAL A 77 24.42 -5.39 16.11
N GLU A 78 25.13 -6.39 15.59
CA GLU A 78 26.25 -6.17 14.66
C GLU A 78 25.86 -5.36 13.42
N LEU A 79 24.70 -5.68 12.82
CA LEU A 79 24.21 -5.02 11.62
C LEU A 79 23.71 -3.60 11.88
N HIS A 80 22.96 -3.39 12.97
CA HIS A 80 22.20 -2.14 13.17
C HIS A 80 22.81 -1.18 14.19
N LYS A 81 23.89 -1.54 14.89
CA LYS A 81 24.50 -0.67 15.92
C LYS A 81 24.96 0.69 15.39
N LYS A 82 25.28 0.81 14.09
CA LYS A 82 25.67 2.10 13.46
C LYS A 82 24.48 3.06 13.27
N GLU A 83 23.26 2.52 13.25
CA GLU A 83 22.01 3.29 13.12
C GLU A 83 21.52 3.77 14.49
N LEU A 84 21.99 3.17 15.59
CA LEU A 84 21.62 3.54 16.95
C LEU A 84 22.14 4.95 17.32
N LYS A 85 21.28 5.77 17.90
CA LYS A 85 21.64 7.08 18.46
C LYS A 85 22.63 6.91 19.62
N LYS A 86 23.40 7.96 19.93
CA LYS A 86 24.40 7.94 21.03
C LYS A 86 23.82 7.54 22.39
N GLU A 87 22.59 7.96 22.68
CA GLU A 87 21.86 7.63 23.91
C GLU A 87 20.87 6.46 23.73
N GLY A 88 20.94 5.77 22.58
CA GLY A 88 20.04 4.67 22.27
C GLY A 88 20.29 3.44 23.15
N VAL A 89 19.26 2.63 23.33
CA VAL A 89 19.28 1.48 24.24
C VAL A 89 19.25 0.18 23.47
N VAL A 90 20.11 -0.77 23.84
CA VAL A 90 20.11 -2.14 23.31
C VAL A 90 19.54 -3.08 24.37
N ILE A 91 18.56 -3.90 23.98
CA ILE A 91 18.10 -5.06 24.74
C ILE A 91 18.66 -6.29 24.02
N GLY A 92 19.68 -6.90 24.61
CA GLY A 92 20.46 -7.98 23.98
C GLY A 92 19.80 -9.35 24.06
N CYS A 93 20.21 -10.25 23.17
CA CYS A 93 19.74 -11.65 23.15
C CYS A 93 20.16 -12.44 24.39
N ASN A 94 21.29 -12.06 25.01
CA ASN A 94 21.84 -12.75 26.19
C ASN A 94 21.10 -12.43 27.49
N GLU A 95 20.21 -11.43 27.50
CA GLU A 95 19.47 -11.04 28.70
C GLU A 95 18.35 -12.01 29.09
N PHE A 96 17.81 -12.76 28.11
CA PHE A 96 16.66 -13.65 28.29
C PHE A 96 16.86 -15.01 27.60
N CYS A 97 18.11 -15.47 27.48
CA CYS A 97 18.44 -16.72 26.80
C CYS A 97 17.86 -17.97 27.51
N ASP A 98 17.58 -17.87 28.81
CA ASP A 98 17.11 -18.97 29.65
C ASP A 98 15.61 -19.30 29.50
N ILE A 99 14.82 -18.43 28.85
CA ILE A 99 13.38 -18.64 28.62
C ILE A 99 13.03 -19.07 27.18
N GLY A 100 14.06 -19.42 26.39
CA GLY A 100 13.91 -20.04 25.07
C GLY A 100 13.03 -19.22 24.11
N ARG A 101 11.98 -19.84 23.55
CA ARG A 101 11.10 -19.23 22.56
C ARG A 101 10.36 -17.97 23.04
N ASN A 102 10.20 -17.80 24.37
CA ASN A 102 9.50 -16.67 24.97
C ASN A 102 10.43 -15.47 25.25
N ALA A 103 11.70 -15.54 24.82
CA ALA A 103 12.65 -14.42 24.91
C ALA A 103 12.10 -13.14 24.28
N ASN A 104 11.40 -13.28 23.15
CA ASN A 104 10.77 -12.17 22.43
C ASN A 104 9.66 -11.48 23.26
N ILE A 105 8.87 -12.24 24.02
CA ILE A 105 7.85 -11.72 24.94
C ILE A 105 8.47 -11.03 26.15
N ALA A 106 9.56 -11.56 26.71
CA ALA A 106 10.27 -10.86 27.77
C ALA A 106 10.89 -9.56 27.28
N GLN A 107 11.47 -9.54 26.08
CA GLN A 107 11.96 -8.30 25.48
C GLN A 107 10.83 -7.28 25.26
N ALA A 108 9.62 -7.73 24.89
CA ALA A 108 8.44 -6.88 24.85
C ALA A 108 8.13 -6.29 26.24
N GLY A 109 8.14 -7.11 27.30
CA GLY A 109 7.98 -6.66 28.69
C GLY A 109 9.03 -5.62 29.11
N ALA A 110 10.29 -5.85 28.76
CA ALA A 110 11.39 -4.94 29.00
C ALA A 110 11.19 -3.59 28.29
N LEU A 111 10.76 -3.62 27.03
CA LEU A 111 10.42 -2.40 26.27
C LEU A 111 9.25 -1.64 26.90
N ILE A 112 8.16 -2.33 27.26
CA ILE A 112 6.98 -1.72 27.89
C ILE A 112 7.36 -1.03 29.20
N LYS A 113 8.25 -1.64 30.01
CA LYS A 113 8.78 -1.02 31.22
C LYS A 113 9.59 0.24 30.92
N ILE A 114 10.49 0.18 29.93
CA ILE A 114 11.32 1.30 29.50
C ILE A 114 10.46 2.48 29.04
N LEU A 115 9.38 2.21 28.32
CA LEU A 115 8.40 3.21 27.88
C LEU A 115 7.52 3.76 29.02
N GLY A 116 7.63 3.21 30.23
CA GLY A 116 6.85 3.66 31.39
C GLY A 116 5.37 3.28 31.31
N ILE A 117 5.05 2.20 30.61
CA ILE A 117 3.68 1.69 30.47
C ILE A 117 3.46 0.56 31.47
N GLU A 118 2.27 0.46 32.06
CA GLU A 118 1.92 -0.61 33.00
C GLU A 118 1.91 -1.99 32.31
N ASN A 119 2.46 -3.01 32.98
CA ASN A 119 2.57 -4.36 32.43
C ASN A 119 1.21 -4.99 32.09
N SER A 120 0.15 -4.63 32.83
CA SER A 120 -1.23 -5.09 32.57
C SER A 120 -1.66 -4.87 31.12
N ALA A 121 -1.27 -3.75 30.52
CA ALA A 121 -1.60 -3.45 29.13
C ALA A 121 -0.97 -4.44 28.13
N LEU A 122 0.25 -4.91 28.41
CA LEU A 122 0.91 -5.94 27.61
C LEU A 122 0.26 -7.31 27.83
N ILE A 123 -0.01 -7.68 29.08
CA ILE A 123 -0.66 -8.94 29.44
C ILE A 123 -2.02 -9.08 28.75
N ASP A 124 -2.83 -8.02 28.69
CA ASP A 124 -4.11 -8.01 27.97
C ASP A 124 -3.96 -8.35 26.49
N GLU A 125 -2.91 -7.85 25.82
CA GLU A 125 -2.67 -8.12 24.40
C GLU A 125 -2.07 -9.51 24.17
N ILE A 126 -1.21 -10.00 25.06
CA ILE A 126 -0.72 -11.38 25.05
C ILE A 126 -1.89 -12.35 25.22
N LYS A 127 -2.82 -12.07 26.15
CA LYS A 127 -4.00 -12.90 26.40
C LYS A 127 -4.92 -13.00 25.19
N LYS A 128 -5.10 -11.90 24.44
CA LYS A 128 -5.89 -11.93 23.20
C LYS A 128 -5.24 -12.76 22.10
N GLU A 129 -3.92 -12.71 22.01
CA GLU A 129 -3.17 -13.37 20.95
C GLU A 129 -2.97 -14.86 21.22
N PHE A 130 -2.66 -15.23 22.46
CA PHE A 130 -2.24 -16.58 22.83
C PHE A 130 -3.18 -17.27 23.84
N GLY A 131 -4.27 -16.62 24.25
CA GLY A 131 -5.13 -17.11 25.32
C GLY A 131 -4.48 -17.03 26.71
N GLU A 132 -4.98 -17.85 27.65
CA GLU A 132 -4.39 -18.00 28.99
C GLU A 132 -3.07 -18.78 28.91
N ASN A 133 -1.97 -18.09 28.61
CA ASN A 133 -0.65 -18.67 28.45
C ASN A 133 0.29 -18.20 29.57
N LYS A 134 0.39 -19.01 30.63
CA LYS A 134 1.20 -18.70 31.81
C LYS A 134 2.69 -18.48 31.48
N GLU A 135 3.28 -19.29 30.58
CA GLU A 135 4.69 -19.12 30.19
C GLU A 135 4.95 -17.75 29.55
N ALA A 136 4.02 -17.27 28.71
CA ALA A 136 4.13 -15.96 28.08
C ALA A 136 3.96 -14.81 29.10
N PHE A 137 3.04 -14.96 30.07
CA PHE A 137 2.86 -13.97 31.13
C PHE A 137 4.08 -13.87 32.05
N ASP A 138 4.62 -15.01 32.47
CA ASP A 138 5.82 -15.08 33.31
C ASP A 138 7.03 -14.47 32.57
N ALA A 139 7.17 -14.73 31.26
CA ALA A 139 8.20 -14.12 30.43
C ALA A 139 8.05 -12.59 30.34
N ALA A 140 6.84 -12.10 30.06
CA ALA A 140 6.55 -10.66 30.00
C ALA A 140 6.87 -9.98 31.34
N GLU A 141 6.46 -10.58 32.46
CA GLU A 141 6.73 -10.06 33.79
C GLU A 141 8.23 -10.04 34.12
N LYS A 142 8.97 -11.11 33.80
CA LYS A 142 10.42 -11.17 33.97
C LYS A 142 11.12 -10.04 33.21
N GLY A 143 10.75 -9.87 31.94
CA GLY A 143 11.22 -8.76 31.11
C GLY A 143 10.92 -7.41 31.72
N TYR A 144 9.68 -7.20 32.16
CA TYR A 144 9.22 -5.96 32.78
C TYR A 144 9.97 -5.61 34.07
N LYS A 145 10.27 -6.60 34.92
CA LYS A 145 11.02 -6.40 36.17
C LYS A 145 12.52 -6.14 35.94
N SER A 146 13.07 -6.55 34.80
CA SER A 146 14.50 -6.42 34.50
C SER A 146 14.97 -5.00 34.16
N LYS A 147 14.04 -4.09 33.81
CA LYS A 147 14.37 -2.73 33.37
C LYS A 147 13.80 -1.67 34.30
N LYS A 148 14.35 -0.46 34.19
CA LYS A 148 13.79 0.75 34.78
C LYS A 148 13.11 1.57 33.69
N SER A 149 12.11 2.36 34.09
CA SER A 149 11.43 3.27 33.16
C SER A 149 12.38 4.42 32.83
N ILE A 150 12.60 4.62 31.53
CA ILE A 150 13.41 5.72 30.98
C ILE A 150 12.47 6.84 30.51
N PHE A 151 11.33 6.43 29.92
CA PHE A 151 10.25 7.31 29.51
C PHE A 151 9.05 7.13 30.43
N ASN A 152 8.11 8.07 30.34
CA ASN A 152 6.80 7.98 30.97
C ASN A 152 5.74 8.41 29.96
N LEU A 153 5.25 7.46 29.15
CA LEU A 153 4.28 7.72 28.08
C LEU A 153 2.85 7.86 28.67
N PRO A 154 2.29 9.08 28.79
CA PRO A 154 0.91 9.24 29.27
C PRO A 154 -0.10 8.64 28.29
N LYS A 155 -1.30 8.32 28.78
CA LYS A 155 -2.40 7.91 27.91
C LYS A 155 -2.93 9.14 27.14
N LEU A 156 -3.00 9.03 25.82
CA LEU A 156 -3.57 10.03 24.92
C LEU A 156 -5.05 9.73 24.64
N LYS A 157 -5.78 10.72 24.11
CA LYS A 157 -7.23 10.63 23.85
C LYS A 157 -7.58 10.11 22.46
N ASN A 158 -6.58 9.85 21.61
CA ASN A 158 -6.80 9.42 20.23
C ASN A 158 -7.39 8.00 20.20
N GLN A 159 -8.32 7.76 19.26
CA GLN A 159 -8.84 6.43 18.97
C GLN A 159 -8.17 5.93 17.69
N ILE A 160 -7.25 4.98 17.85
CA ILE A 160 -6.34 4.59 16.79
C ILE A 160 -6.51 3.09 16.52
N THR A 161 -6.70 2.74 15.25
CA THR A 161 -6.66 1.36 14.77
C THR A 161 -5.35 1.12 14.02
N ILE A 162 -5.00 -0.14 13.82
CA ILE A 162 -3.85 -0.55 13.00
C ILE A 162 -4.37 -1.38 11.84
N ILE A 163 -3.87 -1.12 10.64
CA ILE A 163 -4.29 -1.79 9.42
C ILE A 163 -3.15 -1.77 8.40
N SER A 164 -2.97 -2.87 7.65
CA SER A 164 -2.07 -2.91 6.51
C SER A 164 -2.76 -2.50 5.21
N GLY A 165 -2.00 -2.16 4.17
CA GLY A 165 -2.57 -1.90 2.85
C GLY A 165 -3.34 -3.09 2.30
N SER A 166 -2.83 -4.31 2.49
CA SER A 166 -3.53 -5.53 2.01
C SER A 166 -4.87 -5.75 2.72
N GLN A 167 -4.93 -5.56 4.04
CA GLN A 167 -6.20 -5.62 4.79
C GLN A 167 -7.21 -4.58 4.31
N ALA A 168 -6.72 -3.38 4.01
CA ALA A 168 -7.53 -2.29 3.48
C ALA A 168 -8.05 -2.54 2.06
N ILE A 169 -7.24 -3.09 1.16
CA ILE A 169 -7.68 -3.53 -0.17
C ILE A 169 -8.79 -4.59 -0.04
N SER A 170 -8.58 -5.60 0.80
CA SER A 170 -9.59 -6.64 1.07
C SER A 170 -10.89 -6.04 1.61
N GLN A 171 -10.81 -5.10 2.55
CA GLN A 171 -11.98 -4.41 3.08
C GLN A 171 -12.69 -3.56 2.01
N GLY A 172 -11.95 -2.86 1.16
CA GLY A 172 -12.51 -2.10 0.04
C GLY A 172 -13.23 -2.99 -0.98
N ALA A 173 -12.71 -4.18 -1.23
CA ALA A 173 -13.35 -5.17 -2.10
C ALA A 173 -14.65 -5.72 -1.48
N ILE A 174 -14.62 -6.06 -0.19
CA ILE A 174 -15.82 -6.48 0.57
C ILE A 174 -16.88 -5.37 0.57
N ASN A 175 -16.48 -4.13 0.84
CA ASN A 175 -17.37 -2.96 0.80
C ASN A 175 -18.00 -2.73 -0.58
N SER A 176 -17.38 -3.28 -1.63
CA SER A 176 -17.86 -3.23 -3.02
C SER A 176 -18.72 -4.44 -3.41
N GLY A 177 -18.96 -5.36 -2.47
CA GLY A 177 -19.73 -6.58 -2.67
C GLY A 177 -19.05 -7.58 -3.61
N ILE A 178 -17.72 -7.68 -3.57
CA ILE A 178 -16.95 -8.66 -4.36
C ILE A 178 -17.60 -10.05 -4.30
N ASN A 179 -17.65 -10.74 -5.44
CA ASN A 179 -18.16 -12.10 -5.51
C ASN A 179 -17.04 -13.12 -5.57
N LEU A 180 -15.95 -12.81 -6.29
CA LEU A 180 -14.83 -13.71 -6.50
C LEU A 180 -13.51 -12.96 -6.53
N TYR A 181 -12.55 -13.43 -5.75
CA TYR A 181 -11.15 -13.05 -5.86
C TYR A 181 -10.33 -14.20 -6.43
N ILE A 182 -9.56 -13.96 -7.49
CA ILE A 182 -8.70 -14.98 -8.11
C ILE A 182 -7.26 -14.50 -8.09
N ALA A 183 -6.33 -15.36 -7.68
CA ALA A 183 -4.91 -15.05 -7.77
C ALA A 183 -4.05 -16.32 -7.86
N TYR A 184 -2.84 -16.15 -8.38
CA TYR A 184 -1.74 -17.08 -8.20
C TYR A 184 -0.83 -16.49 -7.11
N PRO A 185 -0.37 -17.25 -6.11
CA PRO A 185 0.40 -16.68 -5.00
C PRO A 185 1.69 -15.99 -5.47
N MET A 186 1.74 -14.67 -5.32
CA MET A 186 2.93 -13.88 -5.57
C MET A 186 3.04 -12.71 -4.58
N THR A 187 4.15 -12.66 -3.83
CA THR A 187 4.46 -11.54 -2.93
C THR A 187 4.53 -10.23 -3.71
N PRO A 188 3.93 -9.13 -3.22
CA PRO A 188 3.20 -8.97 -1.96
C PRO A 188 1.66 -9.13 -2.09
N ALA A 189 1.13 -9.44 -3.27
CA ALA A 189 -0.32 -9.54 -3.50
C ALA A 189 -0.99 -10.72 -2.78
N THR A 190 -0.25 -11.78 -2.43
CA THR A 190 -0.78 -12.95 -1.71
C THR A 190 -1.46 -12.59 -0.38
N ALA A 191 -1.04 -11.51 0.29
CA ALA A 191 -1.66 -11.10 1.55
C ALA A 191 -3.16 -10.79 1.41
N VAL A 192 -3.59 -10.21 0.28
CA VAL A 192 -5.02 -9.97 -0.01
C VAL A 192 -5.79 -11.28 -0.15
N MET A 193 -5.18 -12.30 -0.76
CA MET A 193 -5.76 -13.64 -0.88
C MET A 193 -6.05 -14.24 0.50
N HIS A 194 -5.07 -14.21 1.41
CA HIS A 194 -5.25 -14.73 2.77
C HIS A 194 -6.31 -13.97 3.57
N GLU A 195 -6.32 -12.63 3.47
CA GLU A 195 -7.29 -11.78 4.17
C GLU A 195 -8.71 -12.00 3.67
N LEU A 196 -8.91 -12.15 2.36
CA LEU A 196 -10.23 -12.46 1.81
C LEU A 196 -10.65 -13.90 2.11
N ALA A 197 -9.74 -14.88 2.03
CA ALA A 197 -10.06 -16.28 2.33
C ALA A 197 -10.49 -16.45 3.80
N ALA A 198 -9.84 -15.74 4.72
CA ALA A 198 -10.22 -15.75 6.14
C ALA A 198 -11.63 -15.18 6.40
N LYS A 199 -12.18 -14.39 5.47
CA LYS A 199 -13.47 -13.69 5.57
C LYS A 199 -14.53 -14.22 4.60
N GLU A 200 -14.25 -15.33 3.91
CA GLU A 200 -15.07 -15.88 2.82
C GLU A 200 -16.50 -16.18 3.27
N THR A 201 -16.65 -17.00 4.31
CA THR A 201 -17.96 -17.40 4.85
C THR A 201 -18.75 -16.22 5.43
N GLU A 202 -18.07 -15.28 6.09
CA GLU A 202 -18.73 -14.12 6.74
C GLU A 202 -19.36 -13.18 5.70
N ASN A 203 -18.74 -13.03 4.53
CA ASN A 203 -19.14 -12.04 3.53
C ASN A 203 -19.75 -12.65 2.26
N GLY A 204 -19.74 -13.98 2.12
CA GLY A 204 -20.38 -14.69 1.01
C GLY A 204 -19.70 -14.48 -0.35
N HIS A 205 -18.41 -14.15 -0.37
CA HIS A 205 -17.57 -14.17 -1.57
C HIS A 205 -16.83 -15.51 -1.67
N ILE A 206 -16.05 -15.69 -2.74
CA ILE A 206 -15.20 -16.87 -2.97
C ILE A 206 -13.76 -16.41 -3.20
N VAL A 207 -12.78 -17.19 -2.72
CA VAL A 207 -11.37 -17.04 -3.09
C VAL A 207 -10.91 -18.27 -3.88
N PHE A 208 -10.34 -18.04 -5.06
CA PHE A 208 -9.85 -19.12 -5.92
C PHE A 208 -8.36 -18.95 -6.20
N GLU A 209 -7.58 -19.97 -5.86
CA GLU A 209 -6.17 -20.08 -6.25
C GLU A 209 -6.08 -20.77 -7.60
N ALA A 210 -5.73 -20.01 -8.65
CA ALA A 210 -5.52 -20.57 -9.98
C ALA A 210 -4.07 -21.07 -10.14
N GLU A 211 -3.80 -21.85 -11.18
CA GLU A 211 -2.51 -22.51 -11.41
C GLU A 211 -1.40 -21.59 -11.97
N ASN A 212 -1.77 -20.45 -12.57
CA ASN A 212 -0.87 -19.39 -13.06
C ASN A 212 -1.65 -18.11 -13.37
N GLU A 213 -0.96 -16.99 -13.62
CA GLU A 213 -1.57 -15.68 -13.89
C GLU A 213 -2.38 -15.59 -15.20
N ILE A 214 -2.09 -16.41 -16.20
CA ILE A 214 -2.89 -16.48 -17.43
C ILE A 214 -4.29 -17.01 -17.09
N SER A 215 -4.34 -18.08 -16.28
CA SER A 215 -5.60 -18.66 -15.81
C SER A 215 -6.32 -17.72 -14.85
N VAL A 216 -5.60 -16.98 -13.99
CA VAL A 216 -6.19 -15.93 -13.12
C VAL A 216 -6.98 -14.91 -13.95
N ALA A 217 -6.36 -14.31 -14.96
CA ALA A 217 -7.01 -13.26 -15.74
C ALA A 217 -8.17 -13.79 -16.58
N ASN A 218 -7.99 -14.94 -17.26
CA ASN A 218 -9.03 -15.52 -18.11
C ASN A 218 -10.23 -16.04 -17.30
N ALA A 219 -9.99 -16.73 -16.17
CA ALA A 219 -11.06 -17.16 -15.27
C ALA A 219 -11.80 -15.95 -14.68
N GLY A 220 -11.06 -14.88 -14.35
CA GLY A 220 -11.64 -13.65 -13.83
C GLY A 220 -12.59 -12.98 -14.83
N LEU A 221 -12.19 -12.91 -16.10
CA LEU A 221 -13.05 -12.41 -17.17
C LEU A 221 -14.26 -13.31 -17.41
N GLY A 222 -14.09 -14.64 -17.37
CA GLY A 222 -15.19 -15.59 -17.49
C GLY A 222 -16.23 -15.44 -16.37
N ALA A 223 -15.77 -15.32 -15.12
CA ALA A 223 -16.65 -15.10 -13.98
C ALA A 223 -17.36 -13.73 -14.04
N SER A 224 -16.65 -12.68 -14.47
CA SER A 224 -17.23 -11.35 -14.66
C SER A 224 -18.26 -11.33 -15.80
N PHE A 225 -18.00 -12.04 -16.90
CA PHE A 225 -18.98 -12.25 -17.96
C PHE A 225 -20.25 -12.92 -17.44
N ALA A 226 -20.13 -13.88 -16.51
CA ALA A 226 -21.27 -14.52 -15.84
C ALA A 226 -22.00 -13.63 -14.81
N GLY A 227 -21.51 -12.40 -14.56
CA GLY A 227 -22.15 -11.42 -13.67
C GLY A 227 -21.49 -11.25 -12.30
N ALA A 228 -20.41 -11.97 -12.02
CA ALA A 228 -19.67 -11.78 -10.76
C ALA A 228 -18.93 -10.43 -10.76
N LYS A 229 -18.87 -9.76 -9.60
CA LYS A 229 -17.92 -8.68 -9.36
C LYS A 229 -16.58 -9.30 -8.99
N VAL A 230 -15.59 -9.17 -9.86
CA VAL A 230 -14.31 -9.89 -9.77
C VAL A 230 -13.15 -8.93 -9.53
N MET A 231 -12.26 -9.33 -8.61
CA MET A 231 -10.93 -8.74 -8.50
C MET A 231 -9.88 -9.84 -8.64
N VAL A 232 -8.77 -9.53 -9.33
CA VAL A 232 -7.60 -10.41 -9.39
C VAL A 232 -6.39 -9.72 -8.78
N GLY A 233 -5.45 -10.48 -8.20
CA GLY A 233 -4.25 -9.94 -7.58
C GLY A 233 -2.96 -10.47 -8.17
N THR A 234 -1.97 -9.58 -8.34
CA THR A 234 -0.66 -9.92 -8.90
C THR A 234 0.40 -8.85 -8.59
N SER A 235 1.58 -9.00 -9.16
CA SER A 235 2.75 -8.11 -9.14
C SER A 235 3.37 -8.07 -10.55
N GLY A 236 4.42 -7.30 -10.79
CA GLY A 236 4.94 -7.01 -12.14
C GLY A 236 5.05 -8.22 -13.09
N GLY A 237 5.81 -9.25 -12.72
CA GLY A 237 6.02 -10.42 -13.59
C GLY A 237 4.76 -11.23 -13.89
N GLY A 238 3.82 -11.30 -12.94
CA GLY A 238 2.52 -11.93 -13.17
C GLY A 238 1.59 -11.07 -14.01
N TYR A 239 1.68 -9.74 -13.86
CA TYR A 239 0.94 -8.79 -14.71
C TYR A 239 1.35 -8.90 -16.17
N ASP A 240 2.63 -9.10 -16.46
CA ASP A 240 3.13 -9.35 -17.83
C ASP A 240 2.44 -10.55 -18.48
N LEU A 241 2.26 -11.65 -17.73
CA LEU A 241 1.55 -12.85 -18.18
C LEU A 241 0.05 -12.59 -18.44
N MET A 242 -0.57 -11.65 -17.72
CA MET A 242 -1.98 -11.30 -17.91
C MET A 242 -2.24 -10.43 -19.14
N THR A 243 -1.21 -9.80 -19.74
CA THR A 243 -1.41 -8.71 -20.71
C THR A 243 -2.23 -9.08 -21.95
N GLU A 244 -2.18 -10.33 -22.42
CA GLU A 244 -3.05 -10.80 -23.50
C GLU A 244 -4.53 -10.80 -23.09
N ALA A 245 -4.85 -11.36 -21.92
CA ALA A 245 -6.20 -11.36 -21.37
C ALA A 245 -6.69 -9.93 -21.07
N LEU A 246 -5.79 -9.01 -20.66
CA LEU A 246 -6.14 -7.61 -20.47
C LEU A 246 -6.44 -6.89 -21.81
N SER A 247 -5.78 -7.27 -22.90
CA SER A 247 -6.18 -6.83 -24.25
C SER A 247 -7.57 -7.35 -24.62
N PHE A 248 -7.82 -8.64 -24.36
CA PHE A 248 -9.13 -9.24 -24.57
C PHE A 248 -10.22 -8.54 -23.74
N GLN A 249 -9.96 -8.19 -22.48
CA GLN A 249 -10.85 -7.37 -21.64
C GLN A 249 -11.23 -6.07 -22.37
N GLY A 250 -10.25 -5.38 -22.94
CA GLY A 250 -10.44 -4.11 -23.62
C GLY A 250 -11.31 -4.20 -24.86
N MET A 251 -11.18 -5.30 -25.62
CA MET A 251 -12.03 -5.60 -26.77
C MET A 251 -13.45 -6.02 -26.33
N ALA A 252 -13.54 -6.98 -25.41
CA ALA A 252 -14.80 -7.57 -24.99
C ALA A 252 -15.63 -6.70 -24.05
N GLU A 253 -15.04 -5.62 -23.51
CA GLU A 253 -15.67 -4.72 -22.55
C GLU A 253 -16.29 -5.49 -21.38
N ILE A 254 -15.54 -6.42 -20.79
CA ILE A 254 -15.93 -7.17 -19.58
C ILE A 254 -15.31 -6.47 -18.37
N PRO A 255 -16.06 -6.10 -17.31
CA PRO A 255 -15.47 -5.47 -16.13
C PRO A 255 -14.39 -6.34 -15.49
N LEU A 256 -13.27 -5.75 -15.11
CA LEU A 256 -12.24 -6.42 -14.32
C LEU A 256 -11.52 -5.42 -13.42
N VAL A 257 -11.33 -5.79 -12.15
CA VAL A 257 -10.46 -5.06 -11.21
C VAL A 257 -9.17 -5.85 -11.02
N VAL A 258 -8.03 -5.20 -11.18
CA VAL A 258 -6.70 -5.81 -10.95
C VAL A 258 -6.01 -5.08 -9.80
N TYR A 259 -5.65 -5.80 -8.75
CA TYR A 259 -4.71 -5.34 -7.74
C TYR A 259 -3.28 -5.68 -8.18
N LEU A 260 -2.55 -4.65 -8.63
CA LEU A 260 -1.16 -4.73 -9.05
C LEU A 260 -0.29 -4.19 -7.90
N ALA A 261 0.28 -5.08 -7.11
CA ALA A 261 1.13 -4.73 -6.00
C ALA A 261 2.61 -4.84 -6.42
N SER A 262 3.20 -3.71 -6.78
CA SER A 262 4.56 -3.64 -7.31
C SER A 262 5.63 -4.12 -6.34
N ARG A 263 6.67 -4.70 -6.94
CA ARG A 263 7.91 -5.09 -6.28
C ARG A 263 9.05 -4.94 -7.30
N PRO A 264 10.31 -4.82 -6.84
CA PRO A 264 11.43 -4.59 -7.74
C PRO A 264 11.52 -5.62 -8.86
N GLY A 265 11.48 -5.16 -10.12
CA GLY A 265 11.90 -5.88 -11.32
C GLY A 265 13.29 -5.44 -11.82
N PRO A 266 13.68 -5.78 -13.06
CA PRO A 266 13.00 -6.66 -14.03
C PRO A 266 13.18 -8.16 -13.70
N GLY A 267 12.47 -9.02 -14.44
CA GLY A 267 12.47 -10.47 -14.18
C GLY A 267 11.88 -10.78 -12.81
N THR A 268 12.51 -11.68 -12.05
CA THR A 268 12.11 -11.92 -10.66
C THR A 268 12.43 -10.73 -9.74
N GLY A 269 13.48 -9.99 -10.08
CA GLY A 269 14.03 -8.88 -9.29
C GLY A 269 14.25 -9.24 -7.82
N ILE A 270 13.70 -8.44 -6.90
CA ILE A 270 13.88 -8.62 -5.44
C ILE A 270 12.51 -8.77 -4.75
N PRO A 271 11.93 -9.98 -4.69
CA PRO A 271 10.52 -10.21 -4.37
C PRO A 271 10.01 -9.66 -3.03
N THR A 272 10.88 -9.49 -2.04
CA THR A 272 10.51 -9.12 -0.67
C THR A 272 10.80 -7.65 -0.34
N TYR A 273 11.12 -6.86 -1.36
CA TYR A 273 11.51 -5.45 -1.30
C TYR A 273 10.48 -4.60 -2.06
N SER A 274 10.61 -3.27 -2.03
CA SER A 274 9.60 -2.36 -2.59
C SER A 274 10.18 -1.46 -3.68
N LEU A 275 9.45 -1.32 -4.80
CA LEU A 275 9.65 -0.29 -5.82
C LEU A 275 8.30 0.07 -6.46
N GLN A 276 8.29 1.24 -7.12
CA GLN A 276 7.19 1.81 -7.87
C GLN A 276 7.47 1.78 -9.38
N ASP A 277 7.87 0.61 -9.89
CA ASP A 277 8.39 0.41 -11.24
C ASP A 277 7.37 -0.15 -12.25
N ASP A 278 6.15 -0.47 -11.83
CA ASP A 278 5.12 -1.02 -12.73
C ASP A 278 4.10 0.01 -13.26
N LEU A 279 4.30 1.32 -13.04
CA LEU A 279 3.36 2.33 -13.51
C LEU A 279 3.20 2.29 -15.04
N ASP A 280 4.28 2.16 -15.80
CA ASP A 280 4.20 2.14 -17.26
C ASP A 280 3.48 0.91 -17.82
N ILE A 281 3.67 -0.28 -17.22
CA ILE A 281 2.94 -1.48 -17.62
C ILE A 281 1.46 -1.37 -17.23
N ALA A 282 1.12 -0.77 -16.09
CA ALA A 282 -0.28 -0.49 -15.73
C ALA A 282 -0.94 0.47 -16.72
N LEU A 283 -0.19 1.46 -17.24
CA LEU A 283 -0.70 2.45 -18.17
C LEU A 283 -0.89 1.89 -19.60
N ARG A 284 -0.04 0.95 -20.02
CA ARG A 284 0.16 0.58 -21.44
C ARG A 284 0.17 -0.92 -21.75
N GLY A 285 0.13 -1.79 -20.75
CA GLY A 285 0.07 -3.25 -20.93
C GLY A 285 -1.16 -3.69 -21.72
N GLY A 286 -0.99 -4.76 -22.50
CA GLY A 286 -1.97 -5.26 -23.47
C GLY A 286 -1.84 -4.56 -24.83
N HIS A 287 -1.86 -5.35 -25.90
CA HIS A 287 -1.76 -4.84 -27.27
C HIS A 287 -3.04 -4.09 -27.70
N GLY A 288 -2.90 -3.11 -28.60
CA GLY A 288 -4.02 -2.27 -29.06
C GLY A 288 -4.38 -1.11 -28.12
N GLU A 289 -5.39 -0.34 -28.50
CA GLU A 289 -5.83 0.85 -27.76
C GLU A 289 -7.21 0.62 -27.15
N PHE A 290 -7.28 0.67 -25.81
CA PHE A 290 -8.53 0.51 -25.09
C PHE A 290 -8.57 1.34 -23.81
N PRO A 291 -9.78 1.72 -23.34
CA PRO A 291 -9.95 2.44 -22.08
C PRO A 291 -9.47 1.59 -20.90
N ARG A 292 -8.79 2.22 -19.95
CA ARG A 292 -8.48 1.64 -18.64
C ARG A 292 -8.30 2.73 -17.61
N ILE A 293 -8.47 2.35 -16.35
CA ILE A 293 -8.34 3.22 -15.19
C ILE A 293 -7.18 2.70 -14.34
N VAL A 294 -6.34 3.61 -13.86
CA VAL A 294 -5.20 3.28 -12.99
C VAL A 294 -5.24 4.23 -11.80
N ILE A 295 -5.41 3.67 -10.60
CA ILE A 295 -5.53 4.40 -9.33
C ILE A 295 -4.45 3.91 -8.38
N ALA A 296 -3.76 4.81 -7.69
CA ALA A 296 -2.65 4.51 -6.81
C ALA A 296 -2.84 5.11 -5.40
N PRO A 297 -3.44 4.37 -4.46
CA PRO A 297 -3.60 4.82 -3.07
C PRO A 297 -2.24 4.93 -2.37
N GLY A 298 -2.12 5.83 -1.38
CA GLY A 298 -0.87 6.03 -0.62
C GLY A 298 -0.92 5.66 0.85
N ASP A 299 -2.10 5.31 1.38
CA ASP A 299 -2.27 4.78 2.75
C ASP A 299 -3.48 3.81 2.81
N PRO A 300 -3.68 3.10 3.94
CA PRO A 300 -4.78 2.14 4.04
C PRO A 300 -6.19 2.73 3.95
N ILE A 301 -6.43 3.98 4.35
CA ILE A 301 -7.76 4.61 4.20
C ILE A 301 -8.05 4.80 2.71
N GLU A 302 -7.06 5.29 1.96
CA GLU A 302 -7.15 5.41 0.51
C GLU A 302 -7.27 4.05 -0.17
N CYS A 303 -6.61 2.99 0.31
CA CYS A 303 -6.79 1.65 -0.23
C CYS A 303 -8.25 1.19 -0.17
N ILE A 304 -8.97 1.44 0.93
CA ILE A 304 -10.40 1.10 1.06
C ILE A 304 -11.23 1.89 0.04
N GLU A 305 -11.07 3.21 0.03
CA GLU A 305 -11.86 4.12 -0.81
C GLU A 305 -11.60 3.90 -2.30
N LYS A 306 -10.32 3.80 -2.69
CA LYS A 306 -9.92 3.67 -4.09
C LYS A 306 -10.18 2.29 -4.65
N THR A 307 -10.19 1.25 -3.83
CA THR A 307 -10.69 -0.06 -4.25
C THR A 307 -12.18 0.02 -4.60
N ASN A 308 -12.97 0.69 -3.76
CA ASN A 308 -14.40 0.86 -4.03
C ASN A 308 -14.69 1.72 -5.27
N GLU A 309 -13.93 2.80 -5.47
CA GLU A 309 -13.98 3.58 -6.72
C GLU A 309 -13.60 2.72 -7.94
N ALA A 310 -12.58 1.87 -7.84
CA ALA A 310 -12.14 0.99 -8.92
C ALA A 310 -13.25 0.01 -9.34
N PHE A 311 -13.92 -0.63 -8.38
CA PHE A 311 -15.08 -1.49 -8.63
C PHE A 311 -16.24 -0.72 -9.24
N TYR A 312 -16.60 0.43 -8.67
CA TYR A 312 -17.67 1.28 -9.18
C TYR A 312 -17.44 1.66 -10.65
N LEU A 313 -16.23 2.12 -10.99
CA LEU A 313 -15.89 2.53 -12.34
C LEU A 313 -15.81 1.34 -13.30
N SER A 314 -15.25 0.22 -12.86
CA SER A 314 -15.15 -1.01 -13.65
C SER A 314 -16.53 -1.50 -14.07
N GLU A 315 -17.45 -1.60 -13.11
CA GLU A 315 -18.83 -2.06 -13.31
C GLU A 315 -19.70 -1.05 -14.08
N LYS A 316 -19.49 0.25 -13.86
CA LYS A 316 -20.27 1.30 -14.54
C LYS A 316 -19.95 1.42 -16.03
N PHE A 317 -18.68 1.22 -16.41
CA PHE A 317 -18.21 1.44 -17.77
C PHE A 317 -17.78 0.17 -18.50
N ASN A 318 -17.83 -0.98 -17.83
CA ASN A 318 -17.29 -2.25 -18.30
C ASN A 318 -15.83 -2.13 -18.79
N VAL A 319 -14.97 -1.76 -17.85
CA VAL A 319 -13.59 -1.38 -18.14
C VAL A 319 -12.61 -2.02 -17.16
N LEU A 320 -11.36 -2.19 -17.58
CA LEU A 320 -10.26 -2.54 -16.70
C LEU A 320 -9.96 -1.39 -15.73
N SER A 321 -10.08 -1.68 -14.44
CA SER A 321 -9.63 -0.82 -13.36
C SER A 321 -8.44 -1.45 -12.65
N ILE A 322 -7.33 -0.74 -12.54
CA ILE A 322 -6.10 -1.21 -11.91
C ILE A 322 -5.87 -0.40 -10.65
N ILE A 323 -5.71 -1.10 -9.53
CA ILE A 323 -5.26 -0.55 -8.26
C ILE A 323 -3.77 -0.82 -8.18
N LEU A 324 -2.96 0.21 -8.38
CA LEU A 324 -1.51 0.16 -8.38
C LEU A 324 -0.99 0.48 -6.97
N SER A 325 -0.30 -0.47 -6.37
CA SER A 325 0.29 -0.38 -5.03
C SER A 325 1.74 -0.85 -5.10
N ASP A 326 2.40 -0.96 -3.96
CA ASP A 326 3.72 -1.54 -3.82
C ASP A 326 3.85 -2.33 -2.51
N LYS A 327 4.92 -3.11 -2.38
CA LYS A 327 5.18 -3.94 -1.21
C LYS A 327 5.20 -3.15 0.10
N HIS A 328 5.70 -1.91 0.09
CA HIS A 328 5.75 -1.08 1.28
C HIS A 328 4.36 -0.79 1.82
N LEU A 329 3.44 -0.32 0.97
CA LEU A 329 2.05 -0.08 1.36
C LEU A 329 1.32 -1.40 1.67
N ALA A 330 1.54 -2.44 0.88
CA ALA A 330 0.84 -3.72 1.02
C ALA A 330 1.10 -4.40 2.38
N GLU A 331 2.34 -4.39 2.87
CA GLU A 331 2.77 -5.18 4.03
C GLU A 331 3.09 -4.37 5.29
N SER A 332 3.38 -3.07 5.19
CA SER A 332 3.59 -2.25 6.39
C SER A 332 2.27 -2.05 7.12
N GLU A 333 2.33 -1.90 8.44
CA GLU A 333 1.14 -1.62 9.24
C GLU A 333 1.12 -0.15 9.63
N PHE A 334 -0.01 0.49 9.35
CA PHE A 334 -0.20 1.91 9.61
C PHE A 334 -1.22 2.06 10.72
N SER A 335 -0.90 2.91 11.69
CA SER A 335 -1.91 3.41 12.60
C SER A 335 -2.75 4.50 11.93
N THR A 336 -4.05 4.46 12.14
CA THR A 336 -4.96 5.46 11.57
C THR A 336 -6.13 5.75 12.50
N ASP A 337 -6.52 7.01 12.48
CA ASP A 337 -7.74 7.58 13.04
C ASP A 337 -8.66 8.11 11.92
N GLY A 338 -8.28 7.85 10.66
CA GLY A 338 -8.96 8.36 9.48
C GLY A 338 -10.36 7.78 9.34
N LYS A 339 -11.30 8.65 8.96
CA LYS A 339 -12.67 8.25 8.63
C LYS A 339 -12.78 7.99 7.14
N LEU A 340 -13.53 6.95 6.79
CA LEU A 340 -13.85 6.64 5.41
C LEU A 340 -14.83 7.67 4.85
N ASN A 341 -14.60 8.03 3.59
CA ASN A 341 -15.59 8.66 2.74
C ASN A 341 -16.78 7.71 2.49
N LYS A 342 -17.86 8.27 1.95
CA LYS A 342 -19.05 7.49 1.62
C LYS A 342 -18.72 6.42 0.58
N ILE A 343 -18.98 5.16 0.92
CA ILE A 343 -18.87 4.02 0.02
C ILE A 343 -19.87 4.17 -1.13
N LEU A 344 -19.37 4.01 -2.37
CA LEU A 344 -20.15 4.00 -3.59
C LEU A 344 -20.88 2.66 -3.74
N ASP A 345 -22.14 2.75 -4.19
CA ASP A 345 -22.97 1.60 -4.50
C ASP A 345 -22.57 1.00 -5.85
N VAL A 346 -22.02 -0.22 -5.82
CA VAL A 346 -21.49 -0.92 -7.00
C VAL A 346 -22.55 -1.87 -7.54
N LYS A 347 -23.12 -1.54 -8.71
CA LYS A 347 -24.18 -2.32 -9.36
C LYS A 347 -23.74 -2.90 -10.69
N VAL A 348 -24.02 -4.19 -10.86
CA VAL A 348 -23.96 -4.88 -12.16
C VAL A 348 -25.15 -4.38 -13.00
N LYS A 349 -24.87 -3.62 -14.06
CA LYS A 349 -25.91 -3.10 -14.99
C LYS A 349 -25.87 -3.74 -16.38
N ARG A 350 -24.77 -4.45 -16.70
CA ARG A 350 -24.65 -5.21 -17.95
C ARG A 350 -25.63 -6.37 -17.94
N LYS A 351 -26.06 -6.81 -19.12
CA LYS A 351 -26.78 -8.08 -19.25
C LYS A 351 -25.82 -9.24 -18.92
N VAL A 352 -26.33 -10.27 -18.28
CA VAL A 352 -25.57 -11.48 -17.93
C VAL A 352 -26.21 -12.74 -18.54
N PRO A 353 -25.44 -13.81 -18.80
CA PRO A 353 -26.00 -15.08 -19.29
C PRO A 353 -27.20 -15.54 -18.47
N GLY A 354 -28.28 -15.93 -19.15
CA GLY A 354 -29.59 -16.23 -18.54
C GLY A 354 -30.63 -15.11 -18.71
N GLU A 355 -30.20 -13.85 -18.94
CA GLU A 355 -31.10 -12.73 -19.25
C GLU A 355 -31.30 -12.50 -20.77
N GLY A 356 -30.53 -13.24 -21.59
CA GLY A 356 -30.59 -13.19 -23.05
C GLY A 356 -29.35 -13.79 -23.71
N ILE A 357 -29.30 -13.70 -25.05
CA ILE A 357 -28.12 -14.07 -25.83
C ILE A 357 -27.11 -12.93 -25.75
N ILE A 358 -25.95 -13.22 -25.17
CA ILE A 358 -24.85 -12.26 -25.00
C ILE A 358 -23.61 -12.89 -25.62
N LYS A 359 -22.88 -12.10 -26.41
CA LYS A 359 -21.63 -12.51 -27.05
C LYS A 359 -20.52 -11.56 -26.61
N ALA A 360 -19.38 -12.13 -26.27
CA ALA A 360 -18.13 -11.42 -26.06
C ALA A 360 -17.07 -12.08 -26.93
N THR A 361 -16.22 -11.29 -27.59
CA THR A 361 -15.21 -11.79 -28.53
C THR A 361 -13.97 -10.93 -28.47
N SER A 362 -12.81 -11.54 -28.71
CA SER A 362 -11.52 -10.84 -28.87
C SER A 362 -11.34 -10.26 -30.27
N TYR A 363 -12.21 -10.60 -31.21
CA TYR A 363 -12.21 -10.06 -32.56
C TYR A 363 -12.96 -8.72 -32.61
N GLU A 364 -12.64 -7.87 -33.59
CA GLU A 364 -13.44 -6.67 -33.83
C GLU A 364 -14.88 -7.04 -34.17
N HIS A 365 -15.87 -6.28 -33.71
CA HIS A 365 -17.25 -6.71 -33.80
C HIS A 365 -18.24 -5.57 -34.04
N ASP A 366 -19.37 -5.95 -34.62
CA ASP A 366 -20.52 -5.06 -34.73
C ASP A 366 -21.22 -4.87 -33.37
N LYS A 367 -22.27 -4.03 -33.35
CA LYS A 367 -23.07 -3.75 -32.14
C LYS A 367 -23.79 -4.96 -31.55
N PHE A 368 -23.77 -6.12 -32.22
CA PHE A 368 -24.37 -7.37 -31.77
C PHE A 368 -23.33 -8.40 -31.32
N GLY A 369 -22.04 -8.04 -31.35
CA GLY A 369 -20.94 -8.94 -30.99
C GLY A 369 -20.60 -9.97 -32.07
N ASN A 370 -21.03 -9.77 -33.32
CA ASN A 370 -20.60 -10.61 -34.43
C ASN A 370 -19.28 -10.07 -35.00
N THR A 371 -18.37 -10.99 -35.32
CA THR A 371 -17.05 -10.63 -35.84
C THR A 371 -17.13 -9.89 -37.17
N THR A 372 -16.24 -8.93 -37.39
CA THR A 372 -16.25 -8.12 -38.60
C THR A 372 -14.85 -7.68 -39.03
N GLU A 373 -14.63 -7.67 -40.34
CA GLU A 373 -13.44 -7.10 -40.99
C GLU A 373 -13.78 -5.82 -41.78
N SER A 374 -15.03 -5.34 -41.68
CA SER A 374 -15.46 -4.15 -42.41
C SER A 374 -14.76 -2.90 -41.87
N PRO A 375 -14.03 -2.14 -42.71
CA PRO A 375 -13.32 -0.94 -42.26
C PRO A 375 -14.23 0.10 -41.60
N GLY A 376 -15.46 0.24 -42.11
CA GLY A 376 -16.44 1.18 -41.56
C GLY A 376 -16.91 0.80 -40.17
N ILE A 377 -17.17 -0.49 -39.93
CA ILE A 377 -17.62 -0.98 -38.62
C ILE A 377 -16.48 -0.92 -37.61
N ALA A 378 -15.28 -1.37 -38.01
CA ALA A 378 -14.08 -1.32 -37.16
C ALA A 378 -13.79 0.11 -36.68
N LYS A 379 -13.85 1.10 -37.58
CA LYS A 379 -13.70 2.51 -37.21
C LYS A 379 -14.74 2.96 -36.18
N ILE A 380 -16.02 2.63 -36.40
CA ILE A 380 -17.10 3.00 -35.48
C ILE A 380 -16.91 2.36 -34.10
N ALA A 381 -16.55 1.08 -34.05
CA ALA A 381 -16.31 0.36 -32.81
C ALA A 381 -15.13 0.97 -32.02
N ALA A 382 -14.01 1.26 -32.69
CA ALA A 382 -12.88 1.95 -32.10
C ALA A 382 -13.26 3.35 -31.58
N ASP A 383 -13.97 4.15 -32.39
CA ASP A 383 -14.46 5.48 -32.00
C ASP A 383 -15.37 5.40 -30.76
N ASN A 384 -16.18 4.35 -30.62
CA ASN A 384 -17.06 4.15 -29.46
C ASN A 384 -16.27 3.81 -28.18
N ARG A 385 -15.23 2.97 -28.28
CA ARG A 385 -14.31 2.71 -27.17
C ARG A 385 -13.63 4.00 -26.71
N LEU A 386 -13.24 4.89 -27.63
CA LEU A 386 -12.68 6.20 -27.29
C LEU A 386 -13.71 7.14 -26.65
N LYS A 387 -14.95 7.21 -27.17
CA LYS A 387 -16.03 8.00 -26.55
C LYS A 387 -16.30 7.57 -25.12
N LYS A 388 -16.32 6.26 -24.84
CA LYS A 388 -16.42 5.73 -23.48
C LYS A 388 -15.30 6.25 -22.58
N TYR A 389 -14.07 6.32 -23.07
CA TYR A 389 -12.97 6.87 -22.27
C TYR A 389 -13.18 8.34 -21.89
N GLU A 390 -13.78 9.14 -22.76
CA GLU A 390 -14.16 10.52 -22.43
C GLU A 390 -15.27 10.59 -21.36
N GLU A 391 -16.20 9.65 -21.35
CA GLU A 391 -17.20 9.54 -20.27
C GLU A 391 -16.57 9.11 -18.95
N ILE A 392 -15.63 8.17 -18.97
CA ILE A 392 -14.84 7.76 -17.81
C ILE A 392 -14.10 8.98 -17.23
N LYS A 393 -13.45 9.80 -18.06
CA LYS A 393 -12.79 11.04 -17.62
C LYS A 393 -13.74 11.99 -16.91
N LYS A 394 -14.94 12.21 -17.45
CA LYS A 394 -15.97 13.07 -16.83
C LYS A 394 -16.42 12.53 -15.49
N GLU A 395 -16.53 11.21 -15.34
CA GLU A 395 -16.89 10.59 -14.08
C GLU A 395 -15.78 10.67 -13.04
N CYS A 396 -14.53 10.39 -13.43
CA CYS A 396 -13.36 10.49 -12.54
C CYS A 396 -13.19 11.91 -11.98
N LYS A 397 -13.55 12.96 -12.74
CA LYS A 397 -13.53 14.36 -12.26
C LYS A 397 -14.47 14.64 -11.10
N LYS A 398 -15.42 13.75 -10.80
CA LYS A 398 -16.30 13.83 -9.62
C LYS A 398 -15.67 13.18 -8.39
N MET A 399 -14.55 12.50 -8.57
CA MET A 399 -13.80 11.79 -7.55
C MET A 399 -12.53 12.57 -7.21
N GLU A 400 -11.94 12.24 -6.08
CA GLU A 400 -10.69 12.84 -5.65
C GLU A 400 -9.51 12.22 -6.42
N MET A 401 -9.16 12.86 -7.55
CA MET A 401 -8.08 12.42 -8.44
C MET A 401 -6.69 12.81 -7.97
N ILE A 402 -6.59 13.88 -7.17
CA ILE A 402 -5.37 14.37 -6.52
C ILE A 402 -5.72 14.81 -5.10
N LYS A 403 -4.71 14.84 -4.22
CA LYS A 403 -4.80 15.49 -2.90
C LYS A 403 -3.71 16.53 -2.76
N ILE A 404 -4.04 17.66 -2.14
CA ILE A 404 -3.08 18.71 -1.80
C ILE A 404 -2.99 18.82 -0.28
N PHE A 405 -1.76 18.68 0.23
CA PHE A 405 -1.41 18.82 1.64
C PHE A 405 -0.57 20.09 1.86
N GLY A 406 -0.59 20.64 3.07
CA GLY A 406 0.06 21.90 3.42
C GLY A 406 -0.62 23.14 2.86
N ASN A 407 0.16 24.20 2.66
CA ASN A 407 -0.36 25.50 2.23
C ASN A 407 -0.70 25.51 0.73
N PRO A 408 -1.97 25.60 0.30
CA PRO A 408 -2.31 25.59 -1.14
C PRO A 408 -1.67 26.74 -1.93
N LYS A 409 -1.30 27.85 -1.24
CA LYS A 409 -0.65 29.02 -1.83
C LYS A 409 0.88 28.94 -1.85
N ALA A 410 1.48 27.90 -1.28
CA ALA A 410 2.92 27.70 -1.29
C ALA A 410 3.47 27.60 -2.72
N LYS A 411 4.71 28.08 -2.88
CA LYS A 411 5.43 28.09 -4.16
C LYS A 411 6.43 26.95 -4.30
N ASN A 412 6.73 26.23 -3.23
CA ASN A 412 7.50 25.00 -3.26
C ASN A 412 6.52 23.82 -3.29
N LEU A 413 6.52 23.10 -4.41
CA LEU A 413 5.62 21.99 -4.68
C LEU A 413 6.41 20.67 -4.71
N ILE A 414 5.99 19.71 -3.89
CA ILE A 414 6.38 18.31 -4.05
C ILE A 414 5.27 17.56 -4.78
N ILE A 415 5.63 16.70 -5.71
CA ILE A 415 4.71 15.80 -6.41
C ILE A 415 5.17 14.36 -6.17
N GLY A 416 4.24 13.49 -5.80
CA GLY A 416 4.51 12.08 -5.49
C GLY A 416 3.22 11.25 -5.55
N TRP A 417 3.35 9.95 -5.33
CA TRP A 417 2.25 9.00 -5.47
C TRP A 417 2.50 7.69 -4.74
N GLY A 418 1.44 6.92 -4.54
CA GLY A 418 1.53 5.62 -3.89
C GLY A 418 2.11 5.74 -2.48
N SER A 419 2.88 4.74 -2.06
CA SER A 419 3.48 4.67 -0.73
C SER A 419 4.42 5.83 -0.38
N THR A 420 4.96 6.58 -1.35
CA THR A 420 5.79 7.76 -1.05
C THR A 420 5.01 8.87 -0.32
N LYS A 421 3.67 8.84 -0.35
CA LYS A 421 2.81 9.81 0.32
C LYS A 421 3.20 10.02 1.79
N THR A 422 3.24 8.96 2.58
CA THR A 422 3.36 9.08 4.04
C THR A 422 4.74 9.58 4.47
N VAL A 423 5.80 9.11 3.80
CA VAL A 423 7.17 9.58 4.06
C VAL A 423 7.38 11.03 3.61
N ILE A 424 6.76 11.48 2.53
CA ILE A 424 6.78 12.90 2.12
C ILE A 424 6.10 13.77 3.19
N LEU A 425 4.94 13.35 3.71
CA LEU A 425 4.23 14.06 4.77
C LEU A 425 5.08 14.15 6.05
N ASP A 426 5.65 13.03 6.50
CA ASP A 426 6.50 12.99 7.69
C ASP A 426 7.77 13.84 7.53
N ALA A 427 8.41 13.82 6.34
CA ALA A 427 9.57 14.64 6.04
C ALA A 427 9.22 16.14 6.08
N LEU A 428 8.09 16.52 5.47
CA LEU A 428 7.62 17.91 5.42
C LEU A 428 7.16 18.43 6.79
N ASP A 429 6.52 17.62 7.64
CA ASP A 429 6.11 18.07 8.99
C ASP A 429 7.33 18.50 9.82
N SER A 430 8.48 17.86 9.60
CA SER A 430 9.74 18.18 10.27
C SER A 430 10.42 19.47 9.75
N ILE A 431 10.01 19.98 8.59
CA ILE A 431 10.52 21.23 7.97
C ILE A 431 9.53 22.37 8.20
N ASP A 432 8.24 22.04 8.14
CA ASP A 432 7.13 22.97 8.08
C ASP A 432 5.90 22.37 8.76
N SER A 433 5.71 22.72 10.03
CA SER A 433 4.62 22.22 10.89
C SER A 433 3.20 22.60 10.41
N SER A 434 3.09 23.26 9.26
CA SER A 434 1.83 23.60 8.62
C SER A 434 1.28 22.49 7.71
N ILE A 435 2.05 21.43 7.44
CA ILE A 435 1.68 20.38 6.46
C ILE A 435 0.35 19.69 6.84
N GLU A 436 0.11 19.47 8.13
CA GLU A 436 -1.13 18.88 8.65
C GLU A 436 -2.29 19.89 8.79
N ASN A 437 -1.99 21.19 8.92
CA ASN A 437 -2.97 22.21 9.31
C ASN A 437 -3.29 23.26 8.23
N GLN A 438 -2.90 23.02 6.97
CA GLN A 438 -3.10 23.94 5.83
C GLN A 438 -2.76 25.42 6.16
N SER A 439 -1.74 25.65 7.00
CA SER A 439 -1.40 26.99 7.50
C SER A 439 -0.33 27.66 6.63
N LYS A 440 0.29 28.77 7.08
CA LYS A 440 1.18 29.64 6.27
C LYS A 440 2.56 29.02 5.94
N GLY A 441 2.62 27.75 5.62
CA GLY A 441 3.83 27.05 5.19
C GLY A 441 4.42 27.52 3.87
N LYS A 442 5.69 27.19 3.66
CA LYS A 442 6.41 27.39 2.40
C LYS A 442 6.23 26.24 1.43
N TRP A 443 5.74 25.09 1.91
CA TRP A 443 5.60 23.86 1.12
C TRP A 443 4.14 23.45 0.91
N LYS A 444 3.90 22.82 -0.23
CA LYS A 444 2.71 22.01 -0.51
C LYS A 444 3.12 20.71 -1.15
N PHE A 445 2.34 19.67 -0.88
CA PHE A 445 2.52 18.35 -1.49
C PHE A 445 1.26 18.01 -2.30
N LEU A 446 1.44 17.69 -3.58
CA LEU A 446 0.41 17.15 -4.46
C LEU A 446 0.63 15.64 -4.60
N GLN A 447 -0.28 14.87 -4.02
CA GLN A 447 -0.37 13.44 -4.24
C GLN A 447 -1.23 13.16 -5.47
N VAL A 448 -0.70 12.37 -6.41
CA VAL A 448 -1.46 11.87 -7.56
C VAL A 448 -2.12 10.54 -7.17
N LEU A 449 -3.46 10.50 -7.17
CA LEU A 449 -4.23 9.29 -6.89
C LEU A 449 -4.66 8.59 -8.18
N TYR A 450 -5.00 9.35 -9.23
CA TYR A 450 -5.39 8.80 -10.53
C TYR A 450 -4.28 8.99 -11.55
N MET A 451 -3.68 7.87 -11.97
CA MET A 451 -2.64 7.82 -13.00
C MET A 451 -3.24 7.80 -14.41
N LYS A 452 -4.43 7.19 -14.54
CA LYS A 452 -5.19 7.17 -15.77
C LYS A 452 -6.68 7.15 -15.44
N PRO A 453 -7.47 8.13 -15.88
CA PRO A 453 -7.06 9.40 -16.49
C PRO A 453 -6.28 10.30 -15.51
N LEU A 454 -5.35 11.11 -16.01
CA LEU A 454 -4.60 12.07 -15.20
C LEU A 454 -5.40 13.37 -15.02
N SER A 455 -5.32 14.01 -13.85
CA SER A 455 -6.03 15.27 -13.57
C SER A 455 -5.38 16.48 -14.26
N ASP A 456 -6.21 17.34 -14.88
CA ASP A 456 -5.79 18.61 -15.48
C ASP A 456 -5.26 19.62 -14.44
N GLU A 457 -5.59 19.42 -13.16
CA GLU A 457 -5.17 20.31 -12.07
C GLU A 457 -3.67 20.23 -11.78
N ILE A 458 -3.02 19.11 -12.09
CA ILE A 458 -1.58 18.92 -11.90
C ILE A 458 -0.80 19.98 -12.68
N LYS A 459 -1.19 20.24 -13.92
CA LYS A 459 -0.57 21.28 -14.76
C LYS A 459 -0.69 22.66 -14.11
N LYS A 460 -1.90 23.00 -13.63
CA LYS A 460 -2.18 24.29 -12.97
C LYS A 460 -1.33 24.48 -11.71
N GLU A 461 -1.14 23.42 -10.93
CA GLU A 461 -0.36 23.51 -9.69
C GLU A 461 1.14 23.63 -9.95
N ILE A 462 1.64 22.96 -11.00
CA ILE A 462 3.02 23.11 -11.48
C ILE A 462 3.29 24.54 -11.95
N GLU A 463 2.41 25.12 -12.78
CA GLU A 463 2.56 26.49 -13.32
C GLU A 463 2.51 27.56 -12.22
N LYS A 464 1.81 27.30 -11.11
CA LYS A 464 1.76 28.21 -9.95
C LYS A 464 3.00 28.13 -9.07
N ALA A 465 3.81 27.09 -9.17
CA ALA A 465 4.96 26.85 -8.31
C ALA A 465 6.23 27.46 -8.88
N ASN A 466 7.11 27.96 -8.01
CA ASN A 466 8.44 28.43 -8.42
C ASN A 466 9.45 27.27 -8.43
N LYS A 467 9.20 26.27 -7.57
CA LYS A 467 10.04 25.10 -7.38
C LYS A 467 9.15 23.86 -7.35
N VAL A 468 9.45 22.90 -8.20
CA VAL A 468 8.74 21.62 -8.28
C VAL A 468 9.74 20.49 -8.11
N ILE A 469 9.49 19.61 -7.14
CA ILE A 469 10.28 18.42 -6.85
C ILE A 469 9.40 17.20 -7.05
N LEU A 470 9.86 16.25 -7.85
CA LEU A 470 9.23 14.95 -8.00
C LEU A 470 9.89 13.93 -7.07
N VAL A 471 9.10 13.16 -6.33
CA VAL A 471 9.58 12.09 -5.45
C VAL A 471 8.96 10.77 -5.92
N GLU A 472 9.79 9.78 -6.28
CA GLU A 472 9.35 8.46 -6.73
C GLU A 472 10.33 7.36 -6.32
N GLN A 473 9.83 6.12 -6.17
CA GLN A 473 10.67 4.94 -5.95
C GLN A 473 10.90 4.13 -7.23
N ASN A 474 11.48 4.73 -8.26
CA ASN A 474 11.87 4.04 -9.48
C ASN A 474 13.03 4.75 -10.20
N VAL A 475 13.65 4.06 -11.15
CA VAL A 475 14.89 4.51 -11.82
C VAL A 475 14.68 5.73 -12.71
N THR A 476 13.52 5.84 -13.38
CA THR A 476 13.33 6.80 -14.49
C THR A 476 12.41 7.98 -14.17
N GLY A 477 11.74 7.97 -13.01
CA GLY A 477 10.66 8.89 -12.66
C GLY A 477 9.45 8.71 -13.59
N GLN A 478 8.77 7.55 -13.48
CA GLN A 478 7.67 7.19 -14.39
C GLN A 478 6.49 8.17 -14.33
N LEU A 479 6.10 8.63 -13.14
CA LEU A 479 5.08 9.68 -13.01
C LEU A 479 5.58 10.99 -13.65
N GLY A 480 6.85 11.35 -13.46
CA GLY A 480 7.46 12.49 -14.14
C GLY A 480 7.38 12.42 -15.67
N ARG A 481 7.56 11.22 -16.26
CA ARG A 481 7.38 10.99 -17.70
C ARG A 481 5.91 11.13 -18.11
N LEU A 482 4.98 10.57 -17.34
CA LEU A 482 3.55 10.69 -17.59
C LEU A 482 3.08 12.16 -17.53
N ILE A 483 3.51 12.92 -16.51
CA ILE A 483 3.20 14.35 -16.39
C ILE A 483 3.71 15.09 -17.63
N ARG A 484 4.95 14.83 -18.06
CA ARG A 484 5.50 15.44 -19.28
C ARG A 484 4.67 15.07 -20.52
N GLU A 485 4.31 13.80 -20.66
CA GLU A 485 3.48 13.31 -21.78
C GLU A 485 2.14 14.05 -21.85
N LYS A 486 1.47 14.25 -20.71
CA LYS A 486 0.12 14.84 -20.68
C LYS A 486 0.10 16.37 -20.63
N THR A 487 1.14 17.01 -20.12
CA THR A 487 1.14 18.46 -19.87
C THR A 487 2.15 19.23 -20.71
N GLY A 488 3.15 18.55 -21.28
CA GLY A 488 4.32 19.15 -21.92
C GLY A 488 5.40 19.62 -20.94
N ILE A 489 5.16 19.57 -19.62
CA ILE A 489 6.07 20.13 -18.62
C ILE A 489 7.03 19.07 -18.10
N ALA A 490 8.34 19.31 -18.23
CA ALA A 490 9.37 18.46 -17.68
C ALA A 490 9.76 18.91 -16.25
N ILE A 491 9.53 18.05 -15.26
CA ILE A 491 10.01 18.28 -13.89
C ILE A 491 11.51 17.92 -13.84
N LYS A 492 12.34 18.93 -13.55
CA LYS A 492 13.81 18.80 -13.54
C LYS A 492 14.35 18.28 -12.22
N ASN A 493 13.83 18.78 -11.10
CA ASN A 493 14.28 18.34 -9.78
C ASN A 493 13.55 17.03 -9.42
N ARG A 494 14.32 15.96 -9.24
CA ARG A 494 13.78 14.62 -8.97
C ARG A 494 14.59 13.98 -7.85
N ILE A 495 13.88 13.47 -6.86
CA ILE A 495 14.40 12.60 -5.81
C ILE A 495 13.91 11.20 -6.15
N LEU A 496 14.83 10.34 -6.58
CA LEU A 496 14.54 8.99 -7.03
C LEU A 496 15.31 7.99 -6.17
N LYS A 497 14.62 7.00 -5.61
CA LYS A 497 15.25 5.89 -4.85
C LYS A 497 14.89 4.55 -5.48
N TYR A 498 15.88 3.69 -5.69
CA TYR A 498 15.70 2.44 -6.43
C TYR A 498 16.58 1.30 -5.91
N ASP A 499 16.94 1.33 -4.62
CA ASP A 499 17.72 0.30 -3.93
C ASP A 499 16.84 -0.81 -3.31
N GLY A 500 15.53 -0.76 -3.53
CA GLY A 500 14.53 -1.69 -2.99
C GLY A 500 14.07 -1.39 -1.56
N LYS A 501 14.66 -0.38 -0.90
CA LYS A 501 14.22 0.07 0.44
C LYS A 501 13.31 1.28 0.32
N PRO A 502 12.33 1.46 1.24
CA PRO A 502 11.57 2.70 1.29
C PRO A 502 12.47 3.90 1.61
N PHE A 503 12.00 5.11 1.30
CA PHE A 503 12.59 6.32 1.86
C PHE A 503 12.41 6.32 3.38
N THR A 504 13.40 6.85 4.11
CA THR A 504 13.19 7.28 5.49
C THR A 504 12.87 8.77 5.50
N SER A 505 12.09 9.23 6.47
CA SER A 505 11.64 10.63 6.47
C SER A 505 12.76 11.63 6.72
N ASP A 506 13.81 11.24 7.45
CA ASP A 506 14.99 12.06 7.71
C ASP A 506 15.93 12.16 6.50
N GLU A 507 16.16 11.07 5.77
CA GLU A 507 16.92 11.10 4.50
C GLU A 507 16.19 11.97 3.47
N LEU A 508 14.89 11.74 3.27
CA LEU A 508 14.10 12.50 2.29
C LEU A 508 14.05 13.99 2.64
N LYS A 509 14.01 14.33 3.93
CA LYS A 509 14.08 15.72 4.39
C LYS A 509 15.37 16.40 3.93
N GLU A 510 16.51 15.76 4.11
CA GLU A 510 17.82 16.30 3.71
C GLU A 510 17.86 16.51 2.19
N GLU A 511 17.43 15.51 1.41
CA GLU A 511 17.37 15.61 -0.05
C GLU A 511 16.46 16.75 -0.55
N ILE A 512 15.31 16.97 0.10
CA ILE A 512 14.39 18.08 -0.22
C ILE A 512 15.06 19.44 0.00
N LEU A 513 15.84 19.58 1.08
CA LEU A 513 16.50 20.83 1.47
C LEU A 513 17.74 21.11 0.60
N ASP A 514 18.41 20.08 0.10
CA ASP A 514 19.62 20.19 -0.73
C ASP A 514 19.33 20.67 -2.16
N ILE A 515 18.13 20.40 -2.68
CA ILE A 515 17.68 20.98 -3.94
C ILE A 515 17.56 22.48 -3.75
N LYS A 516 18.22 23.29 -4.58
CA LYS A 516 18.17 24.76 -4.50
C LYS A 516 16.90 25.30 -5.13
#